data_AF-A0A350G634-F1
#
_entry.id   AF-A0A350G634-F1
#
_cell.length_a   1.000
_cell.length_b   1.000
_cell.length_c   1.000
_cell.angle_alpha   90.00
_cell.angle_beta   90.00
_cell.angle_gamma   90.00
#
_symmetry.space_group_name_H-M   'P 1'
#
loop_
_entity.id
_entity.type
_entity.pdbx_description
1 polymer ?
#
loop_
_entity_poly.entity_id
_entity_poly.type
_entity_poly.pdbx_seq_one_letter_code
_entity_poly.pdbx_strand_id
1 'polypeptide(L)'
;MLLQATMLLSLFAMAVTLWMGFYLFARGFPSAMSLRVVVVMLALSGFFYGAYNNIYVQVPGSASVRAVLLVMVLGGWYSVTYNVMSERNQVRYRFIEWGIYGLGFLSVAFLLQPNAFLFEEGNALYVAHMNPSGWAYRVYGGYQLIVSFGIMLNLLVGDRVGLTS
;
A
#
# COMPACT_ATOMS: atom_id res chain seq x y z
N MET A 1 22.79 4.73 14.46
CA MET A 1 22.66 3.45 13.72
C MET A 1 21.25 3.24 13.16
N LEU A 2 20.16 3.50 13.92
CA LEU A 2 18.78 3.32 13.43
C LEU A 2 18.48 4.14 12.15
N LEU A 3 18.85 5.43 12.10
CA LEU A 3 18.63 6.29 10.94
C LEU A 3 19.32 5.76 9.66
N GLN A 4 20.57 5.30 9.78
CA GLN A 4 21.34 4.73 8.66
C GLN A 4 20.69 3.43 8.17
N ALA A 5 20.19 2.59 9.08
CA ALA A 5 19.46 1.38 8.73
C ALA A 5 18.14 1.69 8.00
N THR A 6 17.35 2.66 8.49
CA THR A 6 16.12 3.10 7.82
C THR A 6 16.38 3.66 6.43
N MET A 7 17.46 4.43 6.28
CA MET A 7 17.89 5.00 5.00
C MET A 7 18.29 3.92 4.00
N LEU A 8 19.15 2.98 4.40
CA LEU A 8 19.56 1.86 3.55
C LEU A 8 18.35 0.99 3.18
N LEU A 9 17.50 0.65 4.16
CA LEU A 9 16.30 -0.15 3.92
C LEU A 9 15.38 0.52 2.90
N SER A 10 15.13 1.83 3.04
CA SER A 10 14.27 2.58 2.12
C SER A 10 14.88 2.62 0.70
N LEU A 11 16.20 2.82 0.60
CA LEU A 11 16.91 2.81 -0.68
C LEU A 11 16.84 1.43 -1.37
N PHE A 12 17.14 0.36 -0.63
CA PHE A 12 17.07 -1.00 -1.18
C PHE A 12 15.65 -1.41 -1.54
N ALA A 13 14.67 -1.11 -0.68
CA ALA A 13 13.27 -1.44 -0.94
C ALA A 13 12.75 -0.68 -2.17
N MET A 14 13.09 0.60 -2.32
CA MET A 14 12.81 1.38 -3.52
C MET A 14 13.45 0.73 -4.76
N ALA A 15 14.75 0.46 -4.72
CA ALA A 15 15.49 -0.09 -5.87
C ALA A 15 14.94 -1.46 -6.31
N VAL A 16 14.66 -2.36 -5.36
CA VAL A 16 14.14 -3.71 -5.64
C VAL A 16 12.72 -3.63 -6.19
N THR A 17 11.85 -2.82 -5.60
CA THR A 17 10.46 -2.69 -6.09
C THR A 17 10.41 -2.04 -7.47
N LEU A 18 11.26 -1.03 -7.72
CA LEU A 18 11.40 -0.41 -9.03
C LEU A 18 11.92 -1.43 -10.06
N TRP A 19 12.99 -2.16 -9.73
CA TRP A 19 13.57 -3.17 -10.61
C TRP A 19 12.58 -4.29 -10.94
N MET A 20 11.89 -4.83 -9.94
CA MET A 20 10.84 -5.85 -10.14
C MET A 20 9.67 -5.32 -10.97
N GLY A 21 9.25 -4.08 -10.72
CA GLY A 21 8.20 -3.41 -11.51
C GLY A 21 8.59 -3.29 -12.97
N PHE A 22 9.79 -2.79 -13.28
CA PHE A 22 10.30 -2.68 -14.65
C PHE A 22 10.53 -4.04 -15.31
N TYR A 23 11.02 -5.02 -14.57
CA TYR A 23 11.22 -6.36 -15.08
C TYR A 23 9.90 -7.00 -15.54
N LEU A 24 8.83 -6.87 -14.73
CA LEU A 24 7.50 -7.34 -15.09
C LEU A 24 6.88 -6.51 -16.22
N PHE A 25 7.10 -5.18 -16.23
CA PHE A 25 6.68 -4.29 -17.31
C PHE A 25 7.30 -4.70 -18.65
N ALA A 26 8.62 -4.93 -18.68
CA ALA A 26 9.36 -5.31 -19.87
C ALA A 26 8.93 -6.67 -20.45
N ARG A 27 8.31 -7.54 -19.62
CA ARG A 27 7.73 -8.81 -20.06
C ARG A 27 6.33 -8.69 -20.67
N GLY A 28 5.79 -7.48 -20.82
CA GLY A 28 4.65 -7.19 -21.70
C GLY A 28 3.26 -7.52 -21.16
N PHE A 29 3.06 -7.55 -19.84
CA PHE A 29 1.74 -7.71 -19.19
C PHE A 29 0.82 -8.78 -19.79
N PRO A 30 1.21 -10.06 -19.78
CA PRO A 30 0.40 -11.14 -20.36
C PRO A 30 -0.95 -11.35 -19.66
N SER A 31 -1.18 -10.73 -18.50
CA SER A 31 -2.45 -10.79 -17.76
C SER A 31 -2.73 -9.47 -17.01
N ALA A 32 -4.01 -9.21 -16.74
CA ALA A 32 -4.44 -8.11 -15.87
C ALA A 32 -3.82 -8.19 -14.46
N MET A 33 -3.52 -9.41 -14.00
CA MET A 33 -2.84 -9.67 -12.73
C MET A 33 -1.39 -9.15 -12.74
N SER A 34 -0.64 -9.41 -13.82
CA SER A 34 0.72 -8.89 -13.97
C SER A 34 0.74 -7.36 -13.97
N LEU A 35 -0.24 -6.72 -14.61
CA LEU A 35 -0.40 -5.26 -14.58
C LEU A 35 -0.66 -4.74 -13.16
N ARG A 36 -1.56 -5.39 -12.40
CA ARG A 36 -1.84 -5.03 -10.99
C ARG A 36 -0.57 -5.10 -10.14
N VAL A 37 0.22 -6.16 -10.28
CA VAL A 37 1.49 -6.31 -9.55
C VAL A 37 2.48 -5.20 -9.92
N VAL A 38 2.59 -4.82 -11.20
CA VAL A 38 3.47 -3.70 -11.59
C VAL A 38 3.02 -2.38 -10.98
N VAL A 39 1.73 -2.08 -11.00
CA VAL A 39 1.19 -0.87 -10.36
C VAL A 39 1.51 -0.86 -8.86
N VAL A 40 1.38 -1.99 -8.18
CA VAL A 40 1.76 -2.13 -6.76
C VAL A 40 3.26 -1.90 -6.56
N MET A 41 4.12 -2.46 -7.41
CA MET A 41 5.57 -2.31 -7.32
C MET A 41 6.01 -0.86 -7.56
N LEU A 42 5.41 -0.18 -8.54
CA LEU A 42 5.68 1.24 -8.80
C LEU A 42 5.18 2.13 -7.66
N ALA A 43 3.99 1.85 -7.11
CA ALA A 43 3.46 2.58 -5.97
C ALA A 43 4.33 2.38 -4.71
N LEU A 44 4.81 1.16 -4.45
CA LEU A 44 5.79 0.87 -3.39
C LEU A 44 7.09 1.63 -3.60
N SER A 45 7.64 1.63 -4.82
CA SER A 45 8.85 2.39 -5.13
C SER A 45 8.64 3.89 -4.86
N GLY A 46 7.51 4.46 -5.29
CA GLY A 46 7.17 5.85 -5.01
C GLY A 46 7.04 6.14 -3.52
N PHE A 47 6.45 5.21 -2.74
CA PHE A 47 6.34 5.32 -1.29
C PHE A 47 7.73 5.35 -0.63
N PHE A 48 8.61 4.42 -0.98
CA PHE A 48 9.96 4.34 -0.43
C PHE A 48 10.86 5.49 -0.89
N TYR A 49 10.70 5.95 -2.13
CA TYR A 49 11.36 7.17 -2.61
C TYR A 49 10.94 8.38 -1.77
N GLY A 50 9.64 8.56 -1.55
CA GLY A 50 9.13 9.65 -0.70
C GLY A 50 9.66 9.54 0.73
N ALA A 51 9.73 8.33 1.29
CA ALA A 51 10.27 8.11 2.62
C ALA A 51 11.77 8.42 2.71
N TYR A 52 12.54 7.98 1.72
CA TYR A 52 13.98 8.24 1.61
C TYR A 52 14.26 9.74 1.43
N ASN A 53 13.56 10.39 0.49
CA ASN A 53 13.76 11.82 0.21
C ASN A 53 13.39 12.70 1.40
N ASN A 54 12.33 12.34 2.14
CA ASN A 54 11.88 13.07 3.33
C ASN A 54 12.92 13.09 4.47
N ILE A 55 13.95 12.24 4.42
CA ILE A 55 15.09 12.28 5.36
C ILE A 55 15.98 13.51 5.07
N TYR A 56 16.09 13.91 3.81
CA TYR A 56 16.98 14.99 3.38
C TYR A 56 16.24 16.31 3.20
N VAL A 57 15.03 16.26 2.64
CA VAL A 57 14.20 17.43 2.34
C VAL A 57 12.77 17.15 2.77
N GLN A 58 12.30 17.88 3.78
CA GLN A 58 10.91 17.82 4.21
C GLN A 58 10.04 18.59 3.21
N VAL A 59 9.19 17.86 2.49
CA VAL A 59 8.25 18.45 1.52
C VAL A 59 6.84 18.39 2.13
N PRO A 60 6.19 19.54 2.38
CA PRO A 60 4.80 19.57 2.83
C PRO A 60 3.87 18.84 1.86
N GLY A 61 2.86 18.16 2.40
CA GLY A 61 1.91 17.30 1.69
C GLY A 61 2.47 15.93 1.28
N SER A 62 3.78 15.69 1.40
CA SER A 62 4.37 14.40 1.01
C SER A 62 3.89 13.24 1.89
N ALA A 63 3.45 13.48 3.12
CA ALA A 63 2.91 12.44 3.99
C ALA A 63 1.56 11.92 3.46
N SER A 64 0.67 12.82 3.04
CA SER A 64 -0.58 12.45 2.36
C SER A 64 -0.33 11.62 1.12
N VAL A 65 0.61 12.03 0.26
CA VAL A 65 0.94 11.28 -0.97
C VAL A 65 1.46 9.88 -0.64
N ARG A 66 2.36 9.76 0.35
CA ARG A 66 2.84 8.45 0.81
C ARG A 66 1.72 7.58 1.37
N ALA A 67 0.82 8.14 2.18
CA ALA A 67 -0.31 7.38 2.72
C ALA A 67 -1.25 6.90 1.59
N VAL A 68 -1.51 7.73 0.58
CA VAL A 68 -2.29 7.35 -0.61
C VAL A 68 -1.60 6.23 -1.40
N LEU A 69 -0.28 6.32 -1.59
CA LEU A 69 0.51 5.24 -2.22
C LEU A 69 0.37 3.94 -1.42
N LEU A 70 0.42 4.00 -0.09
CA LEU A 70 0.25 2.83 0.75
C LEU A 70 -1.17 2.23 0.64
N VAL A 71 -2.21 3.05 0.54
CA VAL A 71 -3.58 2.56 0.28
C VAL A 71 -3.64 1.80 -1.06
N MET A 72 -3.06 2.37 -2.12
CA MET A 72 -3.03 1.70 -3.43
C MET A 72 -2.25 0.38 -3.40
N VAL A 73 -1.12 0.34 -2.69
CA VAL A 73 -0.32 -0.87 -2.49
C VAL A 73 -1.12 -1.95 -1.77
N LEU A 74 -1.76 -1.62 -0.65
CA LEU A 74 -2.54 -2.58 0.12
C LEU A 74 -3.77 -3.07 -0.64
N GLY A 75 -4.49 -2.18 -1.32
CA GLY A 75 -5.63 -2.54 -2.16
C GLY A 75 -5.21 -3.44 -3.33
N GLY A 76 -4.07 -3.15 -3.95
CA GLY A 76 -3.50 -3.99 -5.01
C GLY A 76 -3.04 -5.36 -4.49
N TRP A 77 -2.42 -5.44 -3.32
CA TRP A 77 -2.07 -6.72 -2.68
C TRP A 77 -3.30 -7.54 -2.29
N TYR A 78 -4.34 -6.88 -1.78
CA TYR A 78 -5.63 -7.54 -1.54
C TYR A 78 -6.19 -8.12 -2.83
N SER A 79 -6.20 -7.33 -3.91
CA SER A 79 -6.64 -7.76 -5.24
C SER A 79 -5.86 -8.98 -5.73
N VAL A 80 -4.54 -8.96 -5.58
CA VAL A 80 -3.64 -10.05 -5.96
C VAL A 80 -4.00 -11.32 -5.19
N THR A 81 -4.06 -11.24 -3.87
CA THR A 81 -4.36 -12.40 -3.01
C THR A 81 -5.77 -12.94 -3.20
N TYR A 82 -6.75 -12.07 -3.49
CA TYR A 82 -8.11 -12.48 -3.83
C TYR A 82 -8.16 -13.31 -5.12
N ASN A 83 -7.39 -12.92 -6.15
CA ASN A 83 -7.33 -13.67 -7.41
C ASN A 83 -6.56 -15.00 -7.29
N VAL A 84 -5.83 -15.23 -6.20
CA VAL A 84 -5.20 -16.52 -5.90
C VAL A 84 -6.19 -17.52 -5.29
N MET A 85 -7.32 -17.05 -4.73
CA MET A 85 -8.36 -17.94 -4.23
C MET A 85 -9.02 -18.76 -5.34
N SER A 86 -9.66 -19.88 -4.95
CA SER A 86 -10.55 -20.63 -5.86
C SER A 86 -11.75 -19.79 -6.32
N GLU A 87 -12.25 -20.04 -7.54
CA GLU A 87 -13.37 -19.29 -8.14
C GLU A 87 -14.61 -19.27 -7.24
N ARG A 88 -14.91 -20.39 -6.55
CA ARG A 88 -16.03 -20.49 -5.60
C ARG A 88 -15.89 -19.50 -4.45
N ASN A 89 -14.68 -19.34 -3.90
CA ASN A 89 -14.42 -18.40 -2.82
C ASN A 89 -14.44 -16.96 -3.33
N GLN A 90 -13.90 -16.71 -4.54
CA GLN A 90 -14.00 -15.39 -5.16
C GLN A 90 -15.46 -14.94 -5.28
N VAL A 91 -16.34 -15.76 -5.87
CA VAL A 91 -17.76 -15.41 -6.01
C VAL A 91 -18.42 -15.11 -4.65
N ARG A 92 -18.09 -15.89 -3.61
CA ARG A 92 -18.61 -15.69 -2.25
C ARG A 92 -18.14 -14.37 -1.63
N TYR A 93 -16.89 -14.01 -1.82
CA TYR A 93 -16.27 -12.83 -1.20
C TYR A 93 -16.25 -11.58 -2.09
N ARG A 94 -16.85 -11.64 -3.28
CA ARG A 94 -16.91 -10.53 -4.23
C ARG A 94 -17.42 -9.22 -3.62
N PHE A 95 -18.43 -9.28 -2.75
CA PHE A 95 -18.93 -8.08 -2.06
C PHE A 95 -17.89 -7.47 -1.11
N ILE A 96 -17.06 -8.29 -0.48
CA ILE A 96 -15.97 -7.82 0.40
C ILE A 96 -14.89 -7.14 -0.43
N GLU A 97 -14.56 -7.68 -1.61
CA GLU A 97 -13.60 -7.05 -2.53
C GLU A 97 -14.06 -5.63 -2.92
N TRP A 98 -15.32 -5.49 -3.36
CA TRP A 98 -15.89 -4.17 -3.66
C TRP A 98 -15.91 -3.24 -2.44
N GLY A 99 -16.22 -3.79 -1.26
CA GLY A 99 -16.17 -3.04 0.00
C GLY A 99 -14.77 -2.50 0.32
N ILE A 100 -13.72 -3.29 0.08
CA ILE A 100 -12.33 -2.88 0.30
C ILE A 100 -11.91 -1.80 -0.69
N TYR A 101 -12.28 -1.91 -1.96
CA TYR A 101 -12.00 -0.84 -2.93
C TYR A 101 -12.76 0.45 -2.60
N GLY A 102 -14.03 0.35 -2.20
CA GLY A 102 -14.82 1.50 -1.76
C GLY A 102 -14.23 2.18 -0.53
N LEU A 103 -13.81 1.39 0.47
CA LEU A 103 -13.14 1.91 1.66
C LEU A 103 -11.78 2.53 1.31
N GLY A 104 -11.00 1.92 0.41
CA GLY A 104 -9.75 2.48 -0.08
C GLY A 104 -9.94 3.83 -0.78
N PHE A 105 -10.97 3.96 -1.62
CA PHE A 105 -11.33 5.23 -2.25
C PHE A 105 -11.67 6.29 -1.19
N LEU A 106 -12.48 5.94 -0.20
CA LEU A 106 -12.79 6.85 0.92
C LEU A 106 -11.53 7.25 1.69
N SER A 107 -10.64 6.31 2.00
CA SER A 107 -9.36 6.60 2.65
C SER A 107 -8.55 7.61 1.85
N VAL A 108 -8.41 7.43 0.53
CA VAL A 108 -7.70 8.39 -0.33
C VAL A 108 -8.38 9.77 -0.28
N ALA A 109 -9.71 9.83 -0.39
CA ALA A 109 -10.43 11.09 -0.36
C ALA A 109 -10.20 11.87 0.95
N PHE A 110 -10.23 11.19 2.11
CA PHE A 110 -9.96 11.83 3.40
C PHE A 110 -8.48 12.17 3.61
N LEU A 111 -7.54 11.39 3.07
CA LEU A 111 -6.10 11.67 3.19
C LEU A 111 -5.66 12.90 2.38
N LEU A 112 -6.38 13.22 1.30
CA LEU A 112 -6.13 14.39 0.47
C LEU A 112 -6.77 15.68 1.03
N GLN A 113 -7.55 15.59 2.11
CA GLN A 113 -8.08 16.79 2.77
C GLN A 113 -6.98 17.58 3.48
N PRO A 114 -7.08 18.92 3.52
CA PRO A 114 -6.15 19.75 4.27
C PRO A 114 -6.20 19.38 5.77
N ASN A 115 -5.06 19.48 6.45
CA ASN A 115 -4.89 19.15 7.88
C ASN A 115 -5.08 17.67 8.26
N ALA A 116 -5.02 16.74 7.29
CA ALA A 116 -4.99 15.30 7.58
C ALA A 116 -3.72 14.91 8.37
N PHE A 117 -2.61 15.57 8.07
CA PHE A 117 -1.33 15.44 8.77
C PHE A 117 -0.97 16.76 9.44
N LEU A 118 -0.38 16.66 10.64
CA LEU A 118 0.09 17.73 11.48
C LEU A 118 1.62 17.63 11.62
N PHE A 119 2.26 18.78 11.80
CA PHE A 119 3.71 18.89 12.06
C PHE A 119 4.59 18.22 10.99
N GLU A 120 4.27 18.44 9.71
CA GLU A 120 5.09 17.96 8.59
C GLU A 120 6.40 18.73 8.45
N GLU A 121 6.42 20.02 8.83
CA GLU A 121 7.62 20.86 8.84
C GLU A 121 8.21 20.97 10.25
N GLY A 122 9.53 20.83 10.37
CA GLY A 122 10.28 21.14 11.60
C GLY A 122 10.33 20.00 12.63
N ASN A 123 9.80 18.82 12.32
CA ASN A 123 9.88 17.67 13.23
C ASN A 123 11.23 16.94 13.11
N ALA A 124 12.01 16.93 14.18
CA ALA A 124 13.33 16.29 14.26
C ALA A 124 13.31 14.76 14.07
N LEU A 125 12.14 14.13 14.24
CA LEU A 125 11.95 12.68 14.06
C LEU A 125 11.56 12.28 12.63
N TYR A 126 11.39 13.23 11.70
CA TYR A 126 11.01 12.94 10.30
C TYR A 126 9.69 12.16 10.13
N VAL A 127 8.81 12.22 11.14
CA VAL A 127 7.51 11.55 11.17
C VAL A 127 6.39 12.60 11.21
N ALA A 128 5.62 12.67 10.13
CA ALA A 128 4.37 13.43 10.10
C ALA A 128 3.32 12.69 10.95
N HIS A 129 2.66 13.40 11.87
CA HIS A 129 1.63 12.81 12.72
C HIS A 129 0.27 13.04 12.08
N MET A 130 -0.53 12.01 11.91
CA MET A 130 -1.93 12.21 11.52
C MET A 130 -2.69 12.90 12.65
N ASN A 131 -3.66 13.75 12.29
CA ASN A 131 -4.56 14.35 13.28
C ASN A 131 -5.44 13.24 13.92
N PRO A 132 -5.26 12.90 15.21
CA PRO A 132 -5.95 11.77 15.83
C PRO A 132 -7.46 12.02 16.00
N SER A 133 -7.88 13.29 16.02
CA SER A 133 -9.29 13.68 16.08
C SER A 133 -9.97 13.69 14.69
N GLY A 134 -9.19 13.63 13.61
CA GLY A 134 -9.68 13.73 12.25
C GLY A 134 -10.26 12.43 11.71
N TRP A 135 -11.21 12.55 10.76
CA TRP A 135 -11.77 11.40 10.05
C TRP A 135 -10.73 10.64 9.22
N ALA A 136 -9.73 11.34 8.66
CA ALA A 136 -8.64 10.72 7.91
C ALA A 136 -7.92 9.65 8.73
N TYR A 137 -7.59 9.92 10.00
CA TYR A 137 -6.94 8.95 10.88
C TYR A 137 -7.78 7.69 11.09
N ARG A 138 -9.08 7.85 11.37
CA ARG A 138 -10.00 6.74 11.64
C ARG A 138 -10.26 5.89 10.41
N VAL A 139 -10.55 6.52 9.28
CA VAL A 139 -10.87 5.83 8.03
C VAL A 139 -9.62 5.15 7.46
N TYR A 140 -8.47 5.81 7.48
CA TYR A 140 -7.21 5.22 7.04
C TYR A 140 -6.74 4.08 7.94
N GLY A 141 -6.74 4.26 9.26
CA GLY A 141 -6.36 3.22 10.21
C GLY A 141 -7.31 2.02 10.16
N GLY A 142 -8.63 2.27 10.07
CA GLY A 142 -9.63 1.22 9.88
C GLY A 142 -9.41 0.46 8.57
N TYR A 143 -9.14 1.17 7.47
CA TYR A 143 -8.80 0.55 6.20
C TYR A 143 -7.58 -0.35 6.30
N GLN A 144 -6.48 0.12 6.90
CA GLN A 144 -5.25 -0.66 7.06
C GLN A 144 -5.50 -1.97 7.83
N LEU A 145 -6.29 -1.93 8.90
CA LEU A 145 -6.63 -3.13 9.67
C LEU A 145 -7.50 -4.10 8.86
N ILE A 146 -8.55 -3.59 8.22
CA ILE A 146 -9.50 -4.41 7.45
C ILE A 146 -8.81 -5.04 6.24
N VAL A 147 -8.03 -4.28 5.48
CA VAL A 147 -7.35 -4.78 4.28
C VAL A 147 -6.26 -5.79 4.65
N SER A 148 -5.53 -5.57 5.74
CA SER A 148 -4.52 -6.54 6.23
C SER A 148 -5.17 -7.85 6.67
N PHE A 149 -6.27 -7.77 7.42
CA PHE A 149 -7.06 -8.95 7.78
C PHE A 149 -7.61 -9.65 6.53
N GLY A 150 -8.09 -8.88 5.55
CA GLY A 150 -8.57 -9.39 4.27
C GLY A 150 -7.47 -10.13 3.49
N ILE A 151 -6.27 -9.57 3.40
CA ILE A 151 -5.11 -10.22 2.75
C ILE A 151 -4.79 -11.53 3.47
N MET A 152 -4.71 -11.53 4.81
CA MET A 152 -4.46 -12.74 5.57
C MET A 152 -5.54 -13.80 5.36
N LEU A 153 -6.82 -13.39 5.43
CA LEU A 153 -7.95 -14.26 5.14
C LEU A 153 -7.84 -14.84 3.73
N ASN A 154 -7.44 -14.04 2.74
CA ASN A 154 -7.29 -14.51 1.38
C ASN A 154 -6.22 -15.59 1.22
N LEU A 155 -5.11 -15.46 1.95
CA LEU A 155 -4.03 -16.44 1.95
C LEU A 155 -4.37 -17.71 2.74
N LEU A 156 -5.30 -17.64 3.70
CA LEU A 156 -5.71 -18.76 4.56
C LEU A 156 -6.94 -19.51 4.05
N VAL A 157 -7.84 -18.84 3.32
CA VAL A 157 -9.12 -19.41 2.88
C VAL A 157 -8.95 -20.06 1.50
N GLY A 158 -8.56 -21.32 1.52
CA GLY A 158 -8.47 -22.20 0.36
C GLY A 158 -7.71 -23.47 0.68
N ASP A 159 -8.02 -24.57 -0.02
CA ASP A 159 -7.13 -25.71 -0.03
C ASP A 159 -5.77 -25.24 -0.54
N ARG A 160 -4.73 -25.61 0.21
CA ARG A 160 -3.35 -25.11 0.10
C ARG A 160 -2.99 -24.74 -1.32
N VAL A 161 -2.65 -23.47 -1.56
CA VAL A 161 -1.97 -23.02 -2.78
C VAL A 161 -0.72 -23.91 -2.97
N GLY A 162 -0.83 -24.95 -3.80
CA GLY A 162 0.28 -25.78 -4.27
C GLY A 162 0.88 -26.85 -3.34
N LEU A 163 0.18 -27.36 -2.30
CA LEU A 163 0.76 -28.41 -1.42
C LEU A 163 -0.04 -29.72 -1.32
N THR A 164 -0.89 -30.02 -2.30
CA THR A 164 -1.43 -31.38 -2.50
C THR A 164 -1.57 -31.63 -3.99
N SER A 165 -0.52 -32.22 -4.57
CA SER A 165 -0.66 -33.18 -5.67
C SER A 165 -0.93 -34.56 -5.08
#